data_AF-A0A850P401-F1
#
_entry.id   AF-A0A850P401-F1
#
_cell.length_a   1.000
_cell.length_b   1.000
_cell.length_c   1.000
_cell.angle_alpha   90.00
_cell.angle_beta   90.00
_cell.angle_gamma   90.00
#
_symmetry.space_group_name_H-M   'P 1'
#
loop_
_entity.id
_entity.type
_entity.pdbx_description
1 polymer ?
#
loop_
_entity_poly.entity_id
_entity_poly.type
_entity_poly.pdbx_seq_one_letter_code
_entity_poly.pdbx_strand_id
1 'polypeptide(L)'
;MGIGTGRMASVLRGGCMAAAMVLLAACTRHGQEGYARYRTNCGICHHGGEGMKGEIPPVTGRVDRIAATPEGKQYLMHVLLNGLNGPLQIDGVRYNFSMPPFRAHLSDVEIASILSYLATRGDTRPVPVFTPEEVAAERAHPLTTTMVAEERRRLDAIHPLP
;
A
#
# COMPACT_ATOMS: atom_id res chain seq x y z
N MET A 1 -29.09 31.07 66.61
CA MET A 1 -29.85 31.81 65.58
C MET A 1 -28.93 31.95 64.37
N GLY A 2 -29.17 31.24 63.28
CA GLY A 2 -28.27 31.20 62.13
C GLY A 2 -28.47 29.94 61.29
N ILE A 3 -29.57 29.93 60.54
CA ILE A 3 -29.94 29.00 59.49
C ILE A 3 -28.90 29.00 58.36
N GLY A 4 -28.56 27.82 57.84
CA GLY A 4 -27.70 27.66 56.66
C GLY A 4 -27.84 26.27 56.05
N THR A 5 -28.94 26.03 55.33
CA THR A 5 -29.11 24.88 54.42
C THR A 5 -28.54 25.25 53.04
N GLY A 6 -27.78 24.37 52.41
CA GLY A 6 -27.23 24.64 51.08
C GLY A 6 -26.38 23.53 50.46
N ARG A 7 -27.05 22.55 49.84
CA ARG A 7 -26.70 21.80 48.61
C ARG A 7 -25.28 21.28 48.37
N MET A 8 -25.18 19.95 48.42
CA MET A 8 -24.67 19.02 47.39
C MET A 8 -23.81 19.60 46.25
N ALA A 9 -22.57 19.11 46.13
CA ALA A 9 -21.88 18.97 44.85
C ALA A 9 -21.13 17.63 44.84
N SER A 10 -21.73 16.65 44.16
CA SER A 10 -21.06 15.45 43.66
C SER A 10 -20.30 15.84 42.39
N VAL A 11 -19.01 15.53 42.31
CA VAL A 11 -18.30 15.47 41.02
C VAL A 11 -17.70 14.08 40.89
N LEU A 12 -18.25 13.37 39.91
CA LEU A 12 -17.93 12.01 39.55
C LEU A 12 -16.53 11.86 38.96
N ARG A 13 -15.94 10.70 39.27
CA ARG A 13 -14.87 10.04 38.52
C ARG A 13 -15.17 10.03 37.02
N GLY A 14 -14.25 10.51 36.19
CA GLY A 14 -14.39 10.49 34.74
C GLY A 14 -13.08 10.74 34.01
N GLY A 15 -12.08 9.87 34.19
CA GLY A 15 -10.78 10.02 33.54
C GLY A 15 -10.13 8.67 33.27
N CYS A 16 -10.68 7.91 32.32
CA CYS A 16 -9.95 6.74 31.76
C CYS A 16 -10.47 6.25 30.39
N MET A 17 -11.60 6.74 29.86
CA MET A 17 -12.18 6.19 28.62
C MET A 17 -11.73 6.87 27.30
N ALA A 18 -10.95 7.96 27.35
CA ALA A 18 -10.63 8.72 26.13
C ALA A 18 -9.47 8.13 25.28
N ALA A 19 -8.62 7.26 25.84
CA ALA A 19 -7.44 6.76 25.13
C ALA A 19 -7.75 5.65 24.11
N ALA A 20 -8.85 4.91 24.27
CA ALA A 20 -9.17 3.77 23.42
C ALA A 20 -9.79 4.14 22.06
N MET A 21 -10.40 5.33 21.93
CA MET A 21 -11.06 5.77 20.69
C MET A 21 -10.11 6.35 19.63
N VAL A 22 -8.89 6.77 20.00
CA VAL A 22 -7.93 7.41 19.07
C VAL A 22 -7.23 6.38 18.19
N LEU A 23 -7.04 5.14 18.67
CA LEU A 23 -6.30 4.09 17.96
C LEU A 23 -7.10 3.45 16.80
N LEU A 24 -8.44 3.33 16.90
CA LEU A 24 -9.26 2.78 15.82
C LEU A 24 -9.42 3.75 14.63
N ALA A 25 -9.28 5.06 14.85
CA ALA A 25 -9.45 6.06 13.79
C ALA A 25 -8.23 6.17 12.85
N ALA A 26 -7.04 5.76 13.29
CA ALA A 26 -5.82 5.83 12.48
C ALA A 26 -5.79 4.77 11.36
N CYS A 27 -6.19 3.53 11.67
CA CYS A 27 -6.22 2.44 10.68
C CYS A 27 -7.22 2.68 9.54
N THR A 28 -8.37 3.32 9.83
CA THR A 28 -9.38 3.61 8.81
C THR A 28 -8.94 4.75 7.88
N ARG A 29 -8.20 5.74 8.40
CA ARG A 29 -7.69 6.86 7.58
C ARG A 29 -6.64 6.42 6.57
N HIS A 30 -5.67 5.60 6.97
CA HIS A 30 -4.64 5.11 6.04
C HIS A 30 -5.20 4.28 4.88
N GLY A 31 -6.20 3.42 5.13
CA GLY A 31 -6.85 2.63 4.08
C GLY A 31 -7.68 3.47 3.10
N GLN A 32 -8.40 4.48 3.59
CA GLN A 32 -9.19 5.39 2.74
C GLN A 32 -8.30 6.29 1.87
N GLU A 33 -7.18 6.77 2.42
CA GLU A 33 -6.20 7.56 1.65
C GLU A 33 -5.52 6.73 0.55
N GLY A 34 -5.16 5.48 0.84
CA GLY A 34 -4.57 4.58 -0.15
C GLY A 34 -5.49 4.31 -1.34
N TYR A 35 -6.80 4.09 -1.09
CA TYR A 35 -7.79 3.94 -2.16
C TYR A 35 -7.91 5.20 -3.03
N ALA A 36 -8.04 6.38 -2.41
CA ALA A 36 -8.17 7.64 -3.14
C ALA A 36 -6.94 7.88 -4.04
N ARG A 37 -5.73 7.66 -3.50
CA ARG A 37 -4.48 7.78 -4.27
C ARG A 37 -4.38 6.75 -5.39
N TYR A 38 -4.79 5.51 -5.16
CA TYR A 38 -4.85 4.49 -6.21
C TYR A 38 -5.78 4.94 -7.34
N ARG A 39 -6.97 5.44 -7.02
CA ARG A 39 -7.94 5.91 -8.04
C ARG A 39 -7.37 7.03 -8.89
N THR A 40 -6.67 7.99 -8.29
CA THR A 40 -6.09 9.14 -8.98
C THR A 40 -4.87 8.77 -9.83
N ASN A 41 -3.98 7.91 -9.32
CA ASN A 41 -2.67 7.69 -9.94
C ASN A 41 -2.57 6.39 -10.76
N CYS A 42 -3.35 5.37 -10.40
CA CYS A 42 -3.21 4.03 -10.96
C CYS A 42 -4.45 3.60 -11.73
N GLY A 43 -5.63 4.06 -11.30
CA GLY A 43 -6.93 3.64 -11.83
C GLY A 43 -7.17 4.01 -13.30
N ILE A 44 -6.43 4.96 -13.86
CA ILE A 44 -6.50 5.30 -15.28
C ILE A 44 -6.04 4.15 -16.20
N CYS A 45 -5.08 3.33 -15.73
CA CYS A 45 -4.60 2.17 -16.47
C CYS A 45 -5.09 0.85 -15.86
N HIS A 46 -5.01 0.73 -14.53
CA HIS A 46 -5.35 -0.50 -13.82
C HIS A 46 -6.83 -0.63 -13.47
N HIS A 47 -7.66 0.39 -13.76
CA HIS A 47 -9.10 0.40 -13.48
C HIS A 47 -9.42 0.10 -11.99
N GLY A 48 -10.31 -0.85 -11.69
CA GLY A 48 -10.56 -1.33 -10.32
C GLY A 48 -9.47 -2.25 -9.75
N GLY A 49 -8.41 -2.48 -10.51
CA GLY A 49 -7.27 -3.33 -10.21
C GLY A 49 -7.22 -4.61 -11.07
N GLU A 50 -8.21 -4.83 -11.91
CA GLU A 50 -8.28 -5.91 -12.90
C GLU A 50 -7.39 -5.67 -14.13
N GLY A 51 -7.00 -4.42 -14.40
CA GLY A 51 -6.24 -4.07 -15.60
C GLY A 51 -7.02 -4.31 -16.89
N MET A 52 -6.29 -4.60 -17.98
CA MET A 52 -6.84 -4.96 -19.29
C MET A 52 -6.04 -6.14 -19.82
N LYS A 53 -6.68 -7.30 -19.99
CA LYS A 53 -6.01 -8.55 -20.37
C LYS A 53 -5.21 -8.39 -21.67
N GLY A 54 -3.92 -8.70 -21.62
CA GLY A 54 -2.98 -8.57 -22.75
C GLY A 54 -2.33 -7.19 -22.90
N GLU A 55 -2.86 -6.16 -22.23
CA GLU A 55 -2.38 -4.78 -22.33
C GLU A 55 -1.83 -4.27 -20.99
N ILE A 56 -2.66 -4.23 -19.95
CA ILE A 56 -2.30 -3.76 -18.60
C ILE A 56 -2.48 -4.90 -17.59
N PRO A 57 -1.42 -5.32 -16.88
CA PRO A 57 -1.52 -6.38 -15.89
C PRO A 57 -2.53 -6.10 -14.76
N PRO A 58 -3.21 -7.13 -14.23
CA PRO A 58 -3.96 -7.02 -12.99
C PRO A 58 -3.02 -6.77 -11.80
N VAL A 59 -3.54 -6.11 -10.76
CA VAL A 59 -2.88 -5.86 -9.47
C VAL A 59 -3.68 -6.38 -8.28
N THR A 60 -5.01 -6.44 -8.38
CA THR A 60 -5.89 -7.04 -7.38
C THR A 60 -5.57 -8.53 -7.21
N GLY A 61 -5.50 -8.99 -5.95
CA GLY A 61 -5.16 -10.37 -5.60
C GLY A 61 -3.74 -10.79 -5.98
N ARG A 62 -2.83 -9.86 -6.27
CA ARG A 62 -1.45 -10.15 -6.66
C ARG A 62 -0.45 -9.46 -5.75
N VAL A 63 -0.68 -8.19 -5.44
CA VAL A 63 0.24 -7.40 -4.59
C VAL A 63 0.45 -8.05 -3.22
N ASP A 64 -0.61 -8.58 -2.62
CA ASP A 64 -0.55 -9.27 -1.33
C ASP A 64 0.32 -10.54 -1.38
N ARG A 65 0.16 -11.34 -2.45
CA ARG A 65 0.92 -12.57 -2.66
C ARG A 65 2.40 -12.29 -2.97
N ILE A 66 2.67 -11.27 -3.80
CA ILE A 66 4.04 -10.85 -4.10
C ILE A 66 4.72 -10.28 -2.85
N ALA A 67 4.00 -9.49 -2.06
CA ALA A 67 4.52 -8.90 -0.81
C ALA A 67 4.65 -9.90 0.35
N ALA A 68 4.37 -11.20 0.15
CA ALA A 68 4.50 -12.22 1.17
C ALA A 68 5.96 -12.56 1.53
N THR A 69 6.93 -12.14 0.71
CA THR A 69 8.37 -12.25 0.99
C THR A 69 9.02 -10.86 1.08
N PRO A 70 10.14 -10.71 1.83
CA PRO A 70 10.89 -9.45 1.88
C PRO A 70 11.30 -8.94 0.50
N GLU A 71 11.79 -9.83 -0.37
CA GLU A 71 12.25 -9.52 -1.72
C GLU A 71 11.10 -9.08 -2.62
N GLY A 72 9.92 -9.71 -2.49
CA GLY A 72 8.75 -9.31 -3.26
C GLY A 72 8.15 -8.00 -2.79
N LYS A 73 8.21 -7.72 -1.49
CA LYS A 73 7.85 -6.41 -0.93
C LYS A 73 8.78 -5.31 -1.45
N GLN A 74 10.09 -5.55 -1.46
CA GLN A 74 11.08 -4.64 -2.04
C GLN A 74 10.80 -4.37 -3.52
N TYR A 75 10.61 -5.43 -4.32
CA TYR A 75 10.30 -5.32 -5.73
C TYR A 75 9.07 -4.44 -6.01
N LEU A 76 7.99 -4.58 -5.23
CA LEU A 76 6.79 -3.74 -5.41
C LEU A 76 7.06 -2.25 -5.15
N MET A 77 7.93 -1.91 -4.20
CA MET A 77 8.37 -0.53 -3.99
C MET A 77 9.19 -0.03 -5.19
N HIS A 78 10.10 -0.86 -5.72
CA HIS A 78 10.87 -0.53 -6.92
C HIS A 78 9.99 -0.30 -8.15
N VAL A 79 8.91 -1.07 -8.34
CA VAL A 79 7.97 -0.86 -9.45
C VAL A 79 7.32 0.52 -9.39
N LEU A 80 6.84 0.97 -8.22
CA LEU A 80 6.23 2.30 -8.12
C LEU A 80 7.27 3.42 -8.24
N LEU A 81 8.44 3.26 -7.61
CA LEU A 81 9.49 4.27 -7.67
C LEU A 81 10.04 4.44 -9.09
N ASN A 82 10.33 3.35 -9.77
CA ASN A 82 11.18 3.34 -10.96
C ASN A 82 10.44 2.93 -12.25
N GLY A 83 9.18 2.50 -12.15
CA GLY A 83 8.41 2.01 -13.27
C GLY A 83 8.77 0.56 -13.65
N LEU A 84 8.04 0.02 -14.62
CA LEU A 84 8.24 -1.34 -15.11
C LEU A 84 7.79 -1.45 -16.56
N ASN A 85 8.65 -2.01 -17.40
CA ASN A 85 8.35 -2.23 -18.81
C ASN A 85 8.26 -3.74 -19.11
N GLY A 86 7.36 -4.08 -20.03
CA GLY A 86 7.31 -5.41 -20.63
C GLY A 86 8.52 -5.70 -21.53
N PRO A 87 8.63 -6.92 -22.07
CA PRO A 87 7.60 -7.96 -22.05
C PRO A 87 7.58 -8.78 -20.76
N LEU A 88 6.38 -9.13 -20.27
CA LEU A 88 6.17 -10.05 -19.14
C LEU A 88 5.16 -11.15 -19.50
N GLN A 89 5.31 -12.32 -18.86
CA GLN A 89 4.25 -13.33 -18.78
C GLN A 89 3.63 -13.31 -17.39
N ILE A 90 2.30 -13.31 -17.36
CA ILE A 90 1.47 -13.32 -16.16
C ILE A 90 0.29 -14.24 -16.44
N ASP A 91 0.14 -15.33 -15.69
CA ASP A 91 -0.94 -16.31 -15.86
C ASP A 91 -1.13 -16.80 -17.32
N GLY A 92 -0.03 -17.03 -18.03
CA GLY A 92 -0.03 -17.45 -19.44
C GLY A 92 -0.46 -16.36 -20.44
N VAL A 93 -0.65 -15.12 -19.98
CA VAL A 93 -0.93 -13.97 -20.83
C VAL A 93 0.33 -13.14 -20.99
N ARG A 94 0.66 -12.80 -22.24
CA ARG A 94 1.76 -11.90 -22.57
C ARG A 94 1.31 -10.44 -22.42
N TYR A 95 2.12 -9.65 -21.72
CA TYR A 95 1.92 -8.21 -21.58
C TYR A 95 3.15 -7.47 -22.11
N ASN A 96 2.93 -6.44 -22.93
CA ASN A 96 3.98 -5.57 -23.44
C ASN A 96 3.58 -4.10 -23.21
N PHE A 97 3.91 -3.60 -22.02
CA PHE A 97 3.45 -2.32 -21.51
C PHE A 97 4.62 -1.44 -21.06
N SER A 98 4.32 -0.19 -20.71
CA SER A 98 5.23 0.73 -20.05
C SER A 98 4.52 1.37 -18.86
N MET A 99 4.88 0.99 -17.64
CA MET A 99 4.41 1.63 -16.43
C MET A 99 5.40 2.73 -16.03
N PRO A 100 4.96 4.00 -15.96
CA PRO A 100 5.85 5.12 -15.65
C PRO A 100 6.35 5.08 -14.19
N PRO A 101 7.51 5.67 -13.90
CA PRO A 101 7.99 5.87 -12.52
C PRO A 101 7.17 6.95 -11.81
N PHE A 102 6.94 6.77 -10.50
CA PHE A 102 6.26 7.75 -9.65
C PHE A 102 7.18 8.45 -8.65
N ARG A 103 8.48 8.13 -8.62
CA ARG A 103 9.45 8.72 -7.70
C ARG A 103 9.44 10.25 -7.66
N ALA A 104 9.26 10.93 -8.79
CA ALA A 104 9.25 12.40 -8.82
C ALA A 104 7.90 13.03 -8.41
N HIS A 105 6.84 12.23 -8.34
CA HIS A 105 5.46 12.72 -8.23
C HIS A 105 4.77 12.31 -6.93
N LEU A 106 5.19 11.20 -6.32
CA LEU A 106 4.62 10.67 -5.08
C LEU A 106 5.69 10.58 -3.99
N SER A 107 5.33 11.08 -2.81
CA SER A 107 6.09 10.93 -1.57
C SER A 107 6.09 9.48 -1.07
N ASP A 108 6.97 9.19 -0.11
CA ASP A 108 7.09 7.86 0.48
C ASP A 108 5.81 7.41 1.18
N VAL A 109 5.15 8.34 1.88
CA VAL A 109 3.86 8.11 2.53
C VAL A 109 2.79 7.73 1.50
N GLU A 110 2.77 8.40 0.36
CA GLU A 110 1.78 8.15 -0.69
C GLU A 110 1.99 6.77 -1.33
N ILE A 111 3.23 6.43 -1.69
CA ILE A 111 3.58 5.11 -2.26
C ILE A 111 3.26 4.00 -1.26
N ALA A 112 3.68 4.14 0.00
CA ALA A 112 3.42 3.15 1.06
C ALA A 112 1.91 2.94 1.26
N SER A 113 1.12 4.02 1.22
CA SER A 113 -0.34 3.93 1.36
C SER A 113 -1.02 3.23 0.18
N ILE A 114 -0.56 3.45 -1.07
CA ILE A 114 -1.08 2.78 -2.27
C ILE A 114 -0.78 1.28 -2.20
N LEU A 115 0.47 0.91 -1.89
CA LEU A 115 0.88 -0.50 -1.80
C LEU A 115 0.16 -1.23 -0.68
N SER A 116 0.02 -0.60 0.49
CA SER A 116 -0.74 -1.17 1.61
C SER A 116 -2.23 -1.33 1.27
N TYR A 117 -2.83 -0.36 0.57
CA TYR A 117 -4.18 -0.50 0.06
C TYR A 117 -4.29 -1.69 -0.90
N LEU A 118 -3.38 -1.82 -1.88
CA LEU A 118 -3.39 -2.93 -2.84
C LEU A 118 -3.16 -4.29 -2.18
N ALA A 119 -2.36 -4.36 -1.12
CA ALA A 119 -2.19 -5.58 -0.32
C ALA A 119 -3.48 -6.02 0.38
N THR A 120 -4.40 -5.09 0.68
CA THR A 120 -5.72 -5.45 1.24
C THR A 120 -6.68 -6.05 0.20
N ARG A 121 -6.32 -6.00 -1.10
CA ARG A 121 -7.14 -6.44 -2.23
C ARG A 121 -6.91 -7.91 -2.61
N GLY A 122 -6.33 -8.69 -1.71
CA GLY A 122 -6.20 -10.13 -1.82
C GLY A 122 -6.47 -10.83 -0.49
N ASP A 123 -6.14 -12.11 -0.42
CA ASP A 123 -6.54 -12.99 0.68
C ASP A 123 -5.40 -13.34 1.64
N THR A 124 -4.16 -12.89 1.36
CA THR A 124 -2.99 -13.16 2.22
C THR A 124 -3.17 -12.60 3.63
N ARG A 125 -2.87 -13.42 4.66
CA ARG A 125 -2.96 -13.05 6.08
C ARG A 125 -1.68 -13.46 6.84
N PRO A 126 -1.14 -12.61 7.74
CA PRO A 126 -1.53 -11.20 7.97
C PRO A 126 -1.34 -10.36 6.71
N VAL A 127 -2.13 -9.29 6.55
CA VAL A 127 -2.06 -8.43 5.37
C VAL A 127 -0.71 -7.71 5.36
N PRO A 128 0.09 -7.80 4.29
CA PRO A 128 1.34 -7.05 4.18
C PRO A 128 1.09 -5.54 4.29
N VAL A 129 1.93 -4.85 5.06
CA VAL A 129 1.88 -3.39 5.25
C VAL A 129 3.20 -2.80 4.80
N PHE A 130 3.15 -1.73 4.01
CA PHE A 130 4.32 -0.98 3.57
C PHE A 130 4.42 0.30 4.39
N THR A 131 5.63 0.66 4.83
CA THR A 131 5.85 1.89 5.59
C THR A 131 6.58 2.95 4.77
N PRO A 132 6.42 4.25 5.11
CA PRO A 132 7.17 5.31 4.44
C PRO A 132 8.69 5.13 4.57
N GLU A 133 9.18 4.58 5.69
CA GLU A 133 10.60 4.35 5.94
C GLU A 133 11.17 3.28 5.01
N GLU A 134 10.43 2.21 4.74
CA GLU A 134 10.81 1.19 3.76
C GLU A 134 10.89 1.77 2.35
N VAL A 135 9.90 2.58 1.96
CA VAL A 135 9.91 3.23 0.64
C VAL A 135 11.04 4.23 0.55
N ALA A 136 11.33 5.00 1.61
CA ALA A 136 12.43 5.96 1.64
C ALA A 136 13.79 5.26 1.50
N ALA A 137 13.96 4.09 2.12
CA ALA A 137 15.17 3.28 1.99
C ALA A 137 15.38 2.84 0.53
N GLU A 138 14.37 2.26 -0.12
CA GLU A 138 14.48 1.89 -1.55
C GLU A 138 14.59 3.10 -2.47
N ARG A 139 13.96 4.22 -2.10
CA ARG A 139 14.13 5.47 -2.82
C ARG A 139 15.60 5.91 -2.81
N ALA A 140 16.41 5.65 -1.80
CA ALA A 140 17.82 6.02 -1.86
C ALA A 140 18.61 5.32 -3.00
N HIS A 141 18.04 4.28 -3.62
CA HIS A 141 18.68 3.43 -4.62
C HIS A 141 17.91 3.47 -5.96
N PRO A 142 18.11 4.47 -6.82
CA PRO A 142 17.40 4.57 -8.10
C PRO A 142 17.77 3.41 -9.04
N LEU A 143 16.75 2.83 -9.69
CA LEU A 143 16.89 1.77 -10.67
C LEU A 143 16.38 2.22 -12.04
N THR A 144 16.89 1.60 -13.11
CA THR A 144 16.26 1.74 -14.43
C THR A 144 15.09 0.78 -14.55
N THR A 145 14.13 1.04 -15.44
CA THR A 145 13.00 0.13 -15.71
C THR A 145 13.48 -1.27 -16.15
N THR A 146 14.62 -1.34 -16.85
CA THR A 146 15.25 -2.62 -17.22
C THR A 146 15.76 -3.40 -16.00
N MET A 147 16.33 -2.72 -15.01
CA MET A 147 16.77 -3.36 -13.76
C MET A 147 15.59 -3.90 -12.97
N VAL A 148 14.46 -3.17 -12.90
CA VAL A 148 13.23 -3.66 -12.24
C VAL A 148 12.65 -4.87 -12.98
N ALA A 149 12.69 -4.88 -14.31
CA ALA A 149 12.25 -6.04 -15.09
C ALA A 149 13.15 -7.28 -14.85
N GLU A 150 14.45 -7.08 -14.67
CA GLU A 150 15.40 -8.14 -14.30
C GLU A 150 15.19 -8.63 -12.86
N GLU A 151 14.98 -7.71 -11.92
CA GLU A 151 14.61 -8.04 -10.54
C GLU A 151 13.35 -8.92 -10.51
N ARG A 152 12.31 -8.57 -11.27
CA ARG A 152 11.10 -9.40 -11.39
C ARG A 152 11.42 -10.82 -11.85
N ARG A 153 12.28 -10.98 -12.88
CA ARG A 153 12.66 -12.30 -13.40
C ARG A 153 13.38 -13.14 -12.36
N ARG A 154 14.30 -12.52 -11.60
CA ARG A 154 15.01 -13.19 -10.52
C ARG A 154 14.06 -13.58 -9.40
N LEU A 155 13.17 -12.67 -9.02
CA LEU A 155 12.15 -12.92 -8.01
C LEU A 155 11.26 -14.10 -8.42
N ASP A 156 10.78 -14.14 -9.66
CA ASP A 156 9.95 -15.23 -10.19
C ASP A 156 10.67 -16.59 -10.18
N ALA A 157 12.00 -16.61 -10.35
CA ALA A 157 12.79 -17.83 -10.29
C ALA A 157 12.92 -18.41 -8.86
N ILE A 158 12.85 -17.58 -7.83
CA ILE A 158 12.97 -18.00 -6.41
C ILE A 158 11.61 -18.11 -5.71
N HIS A 159 10.67 -17.26 -6.11
CA HIS A 159 9.31 -17.12 -5.58
C HIS A 159 8.38 -16.98 -6.78
N PRO A 160 7.89 -18.09 -7.35
CA PRO A 160 7.01 -18.06 -8.52
C PRO A 160 5.90 -17.04 -8.32
N LEU A 161 5.91 -16.00 -9.16
CA LEU A 161 5.00 -14.90 -9.05
C LEU A 161 3.62 -15.35 -9.50
N PRO A 162 2.56 -14.84 -8.84
CA PRO A 162 1.20 -15.17 -9.20
C PRO A 162 0.85 -14.70 -10.61
#